data_AF-A0AAD0KNJ9-F1
#
_entry.id   AF-A0AAD0KNJ9-F1
#
_cell.length_a   1.000
_cell.length_b   1.000
_cell.length_c   1.000
_cell.angle_alpha   90.00
_cell.angle_beta   90.00
_cell.angle_gamma   90.00
#
_symmetry.space_group_name_H-M   'P 1'
#
loop_
_entity.id
_entity.type
_entity.pdbx_description
1 polymer ?
#
loop_
_entity_poly.entity_id
_entity_poly.type
_entity_poly.pdbx_seq_one_letter_code
_entity_poly.pdbx_strand_id
1 'polypeptide(L)'
;MLLSGCSNTNNNNPTDANTPINESKNLFNFGEISSKTDTAPSPEKTLREISNFVIADIWNVGFVDVISYTKSGTSSTGASMDIDFTIEQLGKAMEEKKEYDTYMNKLDTKYDSIKKIWAKLSPEIDLLYKQIQETPPKANDNSLKLDAGKFNQYSEAFSKEVNDLVKQ
;
A
#
# COMPACT_ATOMS: atom_id res chain seq x y z
N MET A 1 -4.15 -57.18 -52.65
CA MET A 1 -4.97 -58.14 -51.87
C MET A 1 -5.81 -57.36 -50.88
N LEU A 2 -7.04 -57.84 -50.70
CA LEU A 2 -8.18 -57.40 -49.89
C LEU A 2 -7.78 -57.08 -48.41
N LEU A 3 -8.46 -56.26 -47.59
CA LEU A 3 -9.87 -56.22 -47.15
C LEU A 3 -10.16 -54.85 -46.45
N SER A 4 -11.24 -54.10 -46.75
CA SER A 4 -12.58 -54.08 -46.06
C SER A 4 -12.53 -53.66 -44.59
N GLY A 5 -13.10 -52.52 -44.16
CA GLY A 5 -14.53 -52.23 -43.85
C GLY A 5 -14.54 -51.29 -42.60
N CYS A 6 -15.51 -50.42 -42.27
CA CYS A 6 -16.96 -50.39 -42.45
C CYS A 6 -17.49 -48.95 -42.48
N SER A 7 -18.66 -48.80 -43.12
CA SER A 7 -19.52 -47.61 -43.22
C SER A 7 -20.23 -47.22 -41.92
N ASN A 8 -20.66 -45.95 -41.79
CA ASN A 8 -22.09 -45.62 -41.60
C ASN A 8 -22.41 -44.14 -41.89
N THR A 9 -23.61 -43.89 -42.41
CA THR A 9 -24.11 -42.61 -42.95
C THR A 9 -25.25 -42.03 -42.10
N ASN A 10 -25.43 -40.71 -42.19
CA ASN A 10 -26.67 -39.91 -42.13
C ASN A 10 -26.93 -39.00 -40.91
N ASN A 11 -26.84 -37.70 -41.20
CA ASN A 11 -27.84 -36.62 -41.09
C ASN A 11 -28.54 -36.36 -39.73
N ASN A 12 -28.44 -35.11 -39.24
CA ASN A 12 -29.54 -34.11 -39.21
C ASN A 12 -29.14 -32.87 -38.37
N ASN A 13 -29.54 -31.69 -38.86
CA ASN A 13 -29.28 -30.33 -38.34
C ASN A 13 -30.25 -29.94 -37.18
N PRO A 14 -30.28 -28.67 -36.70
CA PRO A 14 -29.68 -28.18 -35.45
C PRO A 14 -30.73 -27.83 -34.36
N THR A 15 -30.31 -27.75 -33.10
CA THR A 15 -31.05 -26.99 -32.08
C THR A 15 -30.10 -26.34 -31.08
N ASP A 16 -30.37 -25.07 -30.87
CA ASP A 16 -29.78 -24.07 -29.99
C ASP A 16 -29.07 -24.55 -28.72
N ALA A 17 -27.85 -24.05 -28.52
CA ALA A 17 -27.31 -23.70 -27.21
C ALA A 17 -26.25 -22.60 -27.35
N ASN A 18 -26.70 -21.34 -27.32
CA ASN A 18 -25.85 -20.23 -26.89
C ASN A 18 -25.50 -20.46 -25.41
N THR A 19 -24.21 -20.56 -25.06
CA THR A 19 -23.52 -19.83 -23.97
C THR A 19 -22.03 -20.23 -23.94
N PRO A 20 -21.08 -19.27 -23.91
CA PRO A 20 -19.65 -19.56 -23.84
C PRO A 20 -19.21 -20.19 -22.51
N ILE A 21 -18.30 -21.16 -22.67
CA ILE A 21 -17.55 -21.90 -21.65
C ILE A 21 -16.75 -20.93 -20.78
N ASN A 22 -17.08 -20.84 -19.48
CA ASN A 22 -16.35 -20.10 -18.46
C ASN A 22 -15.45 -21.04 -17.66
N GLU A 23 -14.32 -21.47 -18.23
CA GLU A 23 -13.38 -22.29 -17.48
C GLU A 23 -12.58 -21.46 -16.47
N SER A 24 -12.76 -21.88 -15.22
CA SER A 24 -12.25 -21.31 -14.01
C SER A 24 -10.81 -21.78 -13.76
N LYS A 25 -9.89 -20.84 -13.53
CA LYS A 25 -8.70 -21.09 -12.69
C LYS A 25 -8.60 -19.97 -11.65
N ASN A 26 -9.57 -20.00 -10.74
CA ASN A 26 -9.46 -19.34 -9.44
C ASN A 26 -8.42 -20.10 -8.61
N LEU A 27 -7.24 -19.51 -8.46
CA LEU A 27 -6.13 -20.03 -7.66
C LEU A 27 -5.69 -18.96 -6.66
N PHE A 28 -6.64 -18.43 -5.89
CA PHE A 28 -6.36 -17.74 -4.63
C PHE A 28 -7.44 -18.10 -3.62
N ASN A 29 -7.16 -19.16 -2.87
CA ASN A 29 -7.94 -19.59 -1.71
C ASN A 29 -7.66 -18.61 -0.56
N PHE A 30 -8.42 -17.51 -0.47
CA PHE A 30 -8.55 -16.79 0.78
C PHE A 30 -9.60 -17.50 1.61
N GLY A 31 -9.15 -18.09 2.71
CA GLY A 31 -9.98 -18.80 3.67
C GLY A 31 -11.19 -17.99 4.09
N GLU A 32 -12.30 -18.72 4.21
CA GLU A 32 -13.56 -18.39 4.86
C GLU A 32 -13.58 -17.04 5.59
N ILE A 33 -14.26 -16.06 4.99
CA ILE A 33 -14.68 -14.85 5.69
C ILE A 33 -15.76 -15.27 6.68
N SER A 34 -15.31 -15.56 7.90
CA SER A 34 -16.13 -15.53 9.10
C SER A 34 -16.82 -14.16 9.17
N SER A 35 -18.14 -14.21 9.31
CA SER A 35 -19.06 -13.09 9.46
C SER A 35 -18.57 -12.09 10.52
N LYS A 36 -17.95 -11.00 10.06
CA LYS A 36 -17.61 -9.84 10.89
C LYS A 36 -18.85 -8.98 11.02
N THR A 37 -19.35 -8.87 12.25
CA THR A 37 -20.22 -7.77 12.65
C THR A 37 -19.49 -6.45 12.38
N ASP A 38 -20.06 -5.63 11.49
CA ASP A 38 -19.59 -4.28 11.18
C ASP A 38 -19.68 -3.38 12.42
N THR A 39 -18.61 -3.38 13.21
CA THR A 39 -18.34 -2.35 14.20
C THR A 39 -17.08 -1.63 13.75
N ALA A 40 -17.20 -0.33 13.51
CA ALA A 40 -16.06 0.52 13.18
C ALA A 40 -14.94 0.30 14.21
N PRO A 41 -13.68 0.17 13.77
CA PRO A 41 -12.56 0.02 14.71
C PRO A 41 -12.55 1.19 15.71
N SER A 42 -12.19 0.91 16.96
CA SER A 42 -12.08 1.97 17.98
C SER A 42 -11.03 3.01 17.56
N PRO A 43 -11.13 4.27 18.02
CA PRO A 43 -10.17 5.27 17.59
C PRO A 43 -8.72 4.93 17.92
N GLU A 44 -8.47 4.26 19.05
CA GLU A 44 -7.15 3.79 19.47
C GLU A 44 -6.60 2.72 18.51
N LYS A 45 -7.47 1.86 17.97
CA LYS A 45 -7.08 0.87 16.96
C LYS A 45 -6.73 1.54 15.63
N THR A 46 -7.53 2.49 15.17
CA THR A 46 -7.25 3.25 13.94
C THR A 46 -5.99 4.09 14.09
N LEU A 47 -5.76 4.74 15.24
CA LEU A 47 -4.53 5.49 15.49
C LEU A 47 -3.28 4.61 15.43
N ARG A 48 -3.35 3.37 15.94
CA ARG A 48 -2.26 2.39 15.81
C ARG A 48 -2.03 1.97 14.36
N GLU A 49 -3.10 1.78 13.60
CA GLU A 49 -3.02 1.53 12.16
C GLU A 49 -2.31 2.66 11.43
N ILE A 50 -2.69 3.91 11.70
CA ILE A 50 -2.04 5.10 11.13
C ILE A 50 -0.56 5.15 11.51
N SER A 51 -0.20 4.86 12.78
CA SER A 51 1.21 4.83 13.19
C SER A 51 1.99 3.75 12.45
N ASN A 52 1.39 2.58 12.22
CA ASN A 52 2.03 1.50 11.47
C ASN A 52 2.19 1.87 10.00
N PHE A 53 1.17 2.47 9.39
CA PHE A 53 1.22 2.99 8.02
C PHE A 53 2.36 4.00 7.82
N VAL A 54 2.49 4.99 8.72
CA VAL A 54 3.58 5.97 8.65
C VAL A 54 4.95 5.31 8.71
N ILE A 55 5.13 4.28 9.56
CA ILE A 55 6.42 3.60 9.70
C ILE A 55 6.68 2.65 8.51
N ALA A 56 5.71 1.81 8.18
CA ALA A 56 5.89 0.73 7.22
C ALA A 56 5.91 1.26 5.78
N ASP A 57 4.90 2.05 5.41
CA ASP A 57 4.67 2.41 4.02
C ASP A 57 5.36 3.72 3.67
N ILE A 58 5.22 4.74 4.52
CA ILE A 58 5.82 6.05 4.28
C ILE A 58 7.31 6.06 4.58
N TRP A 59 7.73 5.62 5.77
CA TRP A 59 9.14 5.69 6.16
C TRP A 59 9.98 4.60 5.49
N ASN A 60 9.71 3.33 5.77
CA ASN A 60 10.59 2.23 5.35
C ASN A 60 10.62 2.07 3.82
N VAL A 61 9.45 1.95 3.20
CA VAL A 61 9.34 1.74 1.74
C VAL A 61 9.40 3.06 0.97
N GLY A 62 8.73 4.11 1.46
CA GLY A 62 8.64 5.38 0.74
C GLY A 62 9.93 6.20 0.75
N PHE A 63 10.52 6.43 1.93
CA PHE A 63 11.65 7.36 2.07
C PHE A 63 12.99 6.65 2.23
N VAL A 64 13.10 5.65 3.09
CA VAL A 64 14.37 4.97 3.39
C VAL A 64 14.89 4.21 2.17
N ASP A 65 14.01 3.48 1.49
CA ASP A 65 14.37 2.77 0.26
C ASP A 65 14.76 3.72 -0.88
N VAL A 66 14.03 4.82 -1.07
CA VAL A 66 14.40 5.86 -2.05
C VAL A 66 15.76 6.48 -1.73
N ILE A 67 16.02 6.81 -0.46
CA ILE A 67 17.31 7.34 -0.01
C ILE A 67 18.44 6.32 -0.21
N SER A 68 18.17 5.02 -0.01
CA SER A 68 19.17 3.98 -0.26
C SER A 68 19.47 3.83 -1.76
N TYR A 69 18.42 3.89 -2.58
CA TYR A 69 18.52 3.74 -4.02
C TYR A 69 19.34 4.87 -4.66
N THR A 70 19.13 6.11 -4.24
CA THR A 70 19.94 7.25 -4.72
C THR A 70 21.42 7.08 -4.39
N LYS A 71 21.77 6.43 -3.29
CA LYS A 71 23.16 6.20 -2.88
C LYS A 71 23.83 5.01 -3.54
N SER A 72 23.08 3.93 -3.79
CA SER A 72 23.64 2.61 -4.10
C SER A 72 23.01 1.90 -5.31
N GLY A 73 21.88 2.41 -5.81
CA GLY A 73 21.05 1.72 -6.79
C GLY A 73 20.31 0.49 -6.23
N THR A 74 20.27 0.31 -4.91
CA THR A 74 19.62 -0.82 -4.23
C THR A 74 18.68 -0.33 -3.13
N SER A 75 17.78 -1.20 -2.66
CA SER A 75 16.93 -0.94 -1.51
C SER A 75 17.75 -0.71 -0.23
N SER A 76 17.10 -0.33 0.86
CA SER A 76 17.73 -0.19 2.17
C SER A 76 18.31 -1.50 2.74
N THR A 77 17.89 -2.64 2.21
CA THR A 77 18.41 -3.97 2.56
C THR A 77 19.48 -4.47 1.58
N GLY A 78 19.85 -3.67 0.57
CA GLY A 78 20.82 -4.03 -0.46
C GLY A 78 20.26 -4.90 -1.59
N ALA A 79 18.95 -5.08 -1.66
CA ALA A 79 18.30 -5.86 -2.72
C ALA A 79 18.11 -5.01 -3.99
N SER A 80 18.00 -5.69 -5.14
CA SER A 80 17.55 -5.04 -6.38
C SER A 80 16.16 -4.44 -6.18
N MET A 81 15.93 -3.25 -6.73
CA MET A 81 14.70 -2.48 -6.54
C MET A 81 14.23 -1.91 -7.88
N ASP A 82 12.92 -1.96 -8.10
CA ASP A 82 12.24 -1.20 -9.15
C ASP A 82 11.79 0.14 -8.53
N ILE A 83 12.57 1.19 -8.81
CA ILE A 83 12.32 2.51 -8.21
C ILE A 83 11.01 3.14 -8.70
N ASP A 84 10.62 2.88 -9.96
CA ASP A 84 9.40 3.43 -10.52
C ASP A 84 8.18 2.80 -9.85
N PHE A 85 8.23 1.48 -9.62
CA PHE A 85 7.22 0.78 -8.84
C PHE A 85 7.16 1.27 -7.39
N THR A 86 8.31 1.51 -6.73
CA THR A 86 8.34 2.08 -5.36
C THR A 86 7.68 3.46 -5.32
N ILE A 87 7.94 4.33 -6.30
CA ILE A 87 7.28 5.65 -6.38
C ILE A 87 5.77 5.51 -6.64
N GLU A 88 5.34 4.56 -7.47
CA GLU A 88 3.92 4.28 -7.69
C GLU A 88 3.23 3.86 -6.38
N GLN A 89 3.85 2.95 -5.62
CA GLN A 89 3.33 2.49 -4.34
C GLN A 89 3.31 3.62 -3.30
N LEU A 90 4.34 4.47 -3.27
CA LEU A 90 4.32 5.67 -2.43
C LEU A 90 3.18 6.61 -2.83
N GLY A 91 2.92 6.80 -4.13
CA GLY A 91 1.78 7.59 -4.60
C GLY A 91 0.43 7.05 -4.10
N LYS A 92 0.24 5.72 -4.07
CA LYS A 92 -0.96 5.09 -3.48
C LYS A 92 -1.06 5.34 -1.98
N ALA A 93 0.05 5.20 -1.26
CA ALA A 93 0.10 5.51 0.18
C ALA A 93 -0.25 6.99 0.45
N MET A 94 0.17 7.91 -0.43
CA MET A 94 -0.19 9.33 -0.31
C MET A 94 -1.70 9.59 -0.52
N GLU A 95 -2.40 8.76 -1.30
CA GLU A 95 -3.86 8.84 -1.39
C GLU A 95 -4.53 8.32 -0.11
N GLU A 96 -4.07 7.20 0.44
CA GLU A 96 -4.54 6.65 1.73
C GLU A 96 -4.32 7.64 2.89
N LYS A 97 -3.17 8.32 2.92
CA LYS A 97 -2.87 9.38 3.89
C LYS A 97 -3.97 10.46 3.94
N LYS A 98 -4.61 10.80 2.82
CA LYS A 98 -5.68 11.82 2.80
C LYS A 98 -6.90 11.38 3.60
N GLU A 99 -7.18 10.09 3.62
CA GLU A 99 -8.23 9.51 4.46
C GLU A 99 -7.88 9.65 5.95
N TYR A 100 -6.61 9.40 6.29
CA TYR A 100 -6.10 9.60 7.65
C TYR A 100 -6.05 11.08 8.07
N ASP A 101 -5.72 12.00 7.17
CA ASP A 101 -5.84 13.44 7.41
C ASP A 101 -7.29 13.82 7.75
N THR A 102 -8.25 13.28 7.01
CA THR A 102 -9.68 13.49 7.27
C THR A 102 -10.11 12.88 8.60
N TYR A 103 -9.64 11.68 8.91
CA TYR A 103 -9.91 11.00 10.16
C TYR A 103 -9.38 11.78 11.37
N MET A 104 -8.13 12.27 11.31
CA MET A 104 -7.49 13.05 12.37
C MET A 104 -8.29 14.30 12.74
N ASN A 105 -8.85 14.98 11.74
CA ASN A 105 -9.67 16.18 11.96
C ASN A 105 -11.01 15.89 12.68
N LYS A 106 -11.48 14.64 12.66
CA LYS A 106 -12.74 14.21 13.28
C LYS A 106 -12.56 13.65 14.70
N LEU A 107 -11.32 13.44 15.15
CA LEU A 107 -11.05 12.92 16.48
C LEU A 107 -11.48 13.88 17.59
N ASP A 108 -12.06 13.32 18.65
CA ASP A 108 -12.46 14.05 19.85
C ASP A 108 -11.29 14.79 20.54
N THR A 109 -11.62 15.71 21.43
CA THR A 109 -10.64 16.54 22.16
C THR A 109 -9.68 15.75 23.03
N LYS A 110 -10.05 14.54 23.49
CA LYS A 110 -9.13 13.65 24.21
C LYS A 110 -7.88 13.27 23.39
N TYR A 111 -7.90 13.44 22.07
CA TYR A 111 -6.78 13.17 21.17
C TYR A 111 -6.07 14.44 20.67
N ASP A 112 -6.27 15.59 21.32
CA ASP A 112 -5.68 16.86 20.88
C ASP A 112 -4.15 16.84 20.80
N SER A 113 -3.48 16.09 21.68
CA SER A 113 -2.02 15.89 21.64
C SER A 113 -1.59 15.23 20.32
N ILE A 114 -2.25 14.12 19.95
CA ILE A 114 -2.02 13.39 18.71
C ILE A 114 -2.29 14.27 17.50
N LYS A 115 -3.43 14.98 17.48
CA LYS A 115 -3.79 15.89 16.38
C LYS A 115 -2.73 16.98 16.16
N LYS A 116 -2.18 17.54 17.23
CA LYS A 116 -1.12 18.57 17.15
C LYS A 116 0.17 18.03 16.54
N ILE A 117 0.53 16.78 16.83
CA ILE A 117 1.70 16.13 16.23
C ILE A 117 1.41 15.81 14.76
N TRP A 118 0.24 15.24 14.45
CA TRP A 118 -0.17 14.93 13.08
C TRP A 118 -0.16 16.17 12.17
N ALA A 119 -0.63 17.32 12.67
CA ALA A 119 -0.61 18.60 11.95
C ALA A 119 0.81 19.10 11.59
N LYS A 120 1.87 18.50 12.16
CA LYS A 120 3.27 18.74 11.80
C LYS A 120 3.83 17.62 10.93
N LEU A 121 3.51 16.38 11.27
CA LEU A 121 3.97 15.20 10.56
C LEU A 121 3.41 15.12 9.13
N SER A 122 2.10 15.30 8.97
CA SER A 122 1.41 15.14 7.69
C SER A 122 1.95 16.10 6.61
N PRO A 123 2.13 17.41 6.87
CA PRO A 123 2.75 18.31 5.89
C PRO A 123 4.22 17.99 5.58
N GLU A 124 4.96 17.42 6.53
CA GLU A 124 6.35 17.00 6.29
C GLU A 124 6.42 15.79 5.36
N ILE A 125 5.46 14.86 5.47
CA ILE A 125 5.31 13.75 4.52
C ILE A 125 5.03 14.31 3.11
N ASP A 126 4.10 15.26 2.99
CA ASP A 126 3.77 15.89 1.70
C ASP A 126 4.99 16.61 1.10
N LEU A 127 5.79 17.29 1.93
CA LEU A 127 7.01 17.97 1.50
C LEU A 127 8.04 17.00 0.92
N LEU A 128 8.34 15.90 1.64
CA LEU A 128 9.31 14.91 1.19
C LEU A 128 8.83 14.18 -0.07
N TYR A 129 7.55 13.83 -0.14
CA TYR A 129 6.96 13.24 -1.35
C TYR A 129 7.06 14.19 -2.55
N LYS A 130 6.75 15.47 -2.37
CA LYS A 130 6.89 16.48 -3.43
C LYS A 130 8.32 16.59 -3.94
N GLN A 131 9.33 16.53 -3.07
CA GLN A 131 10.74 16.53 -3.48
C GLN A 131 11.09 15.34 -4.36
N ILE A 132 10.56 14.15 -4.06
CA ILE A 132 10.71 12.95 -4.90
C ILE A 132 10.08 13.18 -6.29
N GLN A 133 8.90 13.79 -6.35
CA GLN A 133 8.24 14.10 -7.62
C GLN A 133 8.99 15.13 -8.46
N GLU A 134 9.51 16.19 -7.82
CA GLU A 134 10.26 17.26 -8.50
C GLU A 134 11.65 16.81 -8.94
N THR A 135 12.27 15.90 -8.18
CA THR A 135 13.58 15.33 -8.49
C THR A 135 13.50 13.80 -8.46
N PRO A 136 13.04 13.17 -9.56
CA PRO A 136 12.90 11.72 -9.62
C PRO A 136 14.23 11.01 -9.28
N PRO A 137 14.23 10.06 -8.35
CA PRO A 137 15.43 9.39 -7.87
C PRO A 137 16.09 8.55 -8.96
N LYS A 138 17.42 8.58 -9.00
CA LYS A 138 18.24 7.79 -9.92
C LYS A 138 19.30 7.02 -9.14
N ALA A 139 19.64 5.83 -9.60
CA ALA A 139 20.65 5.00 -8.97
C ALA A 139 22.00 5.71 -8.96
N ASN A 140 22.66 5.72 -7.79
CA ASN A 140 23.99 6.34 -7.59
C ASN A 140 24.04 7.84 -7.91
N ASP A 141 22.93 8.56 -7.72
CA ASP A 141 22.77 9.99 -7.95
C ASP A 141 22.27 10.71 -6.69
N ASN A 142 23.11 11.57 -6.11
CA ASN A 142 22.82 12.33 -4.90
C ASN A 142 22.13 13.69 -5.15
N SER A 143 21.53 13.91 -6.33
CA SER A 143 20.79 15.14 -6.65
C SER A 143 19.54 15.30 -5.80
N LEU A 144 18.80 14.21 -5.54
CA LEU A 144 17.69 14.20 -4.61
C LEU A 144 18.22 14.25 -3.16
N LYS A 145 17.88 15.33 -2.44
CA LYS A 145 18.23 15.53 -1.04
C LYS A 145 16.99 15.53 -0.16
N LEU A 146 16.65 14.37 0.38
CA LEU A 146 15.59 14.23 1.38
C LEU A 146 16.17 14.43 2.78
N ASP A 147 15.80 15.54 3.43
CA ASP A 147 16.07 15.76 4.85
C ASP A 147 14.90 15.24 5.68
N ALA A 148 14.98 13.98 6.10
CA ALA A 148 13.94 13.34 6.90
C ALA A 148 14.06 13.63 8.41
N GLY A 149 14.90 14.56 8.85
CA GLY A 149 15.12 14.83 10.28
C GLY A 149 13.85 15.24 11.03
N LYS A 150 13.07 16.17 10.45
CA LYS A 150 11.79 16.60 11.01
C LYS A 150 10.72 15.51 10.94
N PHE A 151 10.67 14.79 9.82
CA PHE A 151 9.78 13.64 9.67
C PHE A 151 10.00 12.64 10.80
N ASN A 152 11.26 12.23 11.03
CA ASN A 152 11.61 11.28 12.09
C ASN A 152 11.20 11.81 13.46
N GLN A 153 11.53 13.06 13.77
CA GLN A 153 11.15 13.67 15.05
C GLN A 153 9.63 13.63 15.30
N TYR A 154 8.83 13.99 14.30
CA TYR A 154 7.37 14.00 14.44
C TYR A 154 6.76 12.60 14.41
N SER A 155 7.30 11.69 13.60
CA SER A 155 6.87 10.30 13.53
C SER A 155 7.13 9.57 14.84
N GLU A 156 8.31 9.75 15.45
CA GLU A 156 8.63 9.17 16.75
C GLU A 156 7.70 9.69 17.86
N ALA A 157 7.45 11.01 17.88
CA ALA A 157 6.52 11.61 18.84
C ALA A 157 5.09 11.07 18.65
N PHE A 158 4.65 10.93 17.40
CA PHE A 158 3.34 10.38 17.06
C PHE A 158 3.20 8.93 17.54
N SER A 159 4.14 8.07 17.18
CA SER A 159 4.15 6.66 17.59
C SER A 159 4.20 6.49 19.09
N LYS A 160 4.98 7.34 19.79
CA LYS A 160 5.02 7.33 21.25
C LYS A 160 3.65 7.64 21.84
N GLU A 161 3.01 8.72 21.41
CA GLU A 161 1.71 9.14 21.94
C GLU A 161 0.62 8.09 21.68
N VAL A 162 0.60 7.51 20.48
CA VAL A 162 -0.30 6.41 20.11
C VAL A 162 -0.06 5.18 20.99
N ASN A 163 1.20 4.80 21.24
CA ASN A 163 1.53 3.67 22.09
C ASN A 163 1.12 3.89 23.55
N ASP A 164 1.21 5.12 24.05
CA ASP A 164 0.83 5.46 25.42
C ASP A 164 -0.70 5.47 25.64
N LEU A 165 -1.51 5.53 24.57
CA LEU A 165 -2.96 5.28 24.65
C LEU A 165 -3.30 3.81 24.93
N VAL A 166 -2.49 2.87 24.45
CA VAL A 166 -2.78 1.42 24.52
C VAL A 166 -2.26 0.78 25.82
N LYS A 167 -1.47 1.52 26.60
CA LYS A 167 -0.96 1.08 27.91
C LYS A 167 -1.90 1.45 29.08
N GLN A 168 -2.95 2.23 28.84
CA GLN A 168 -3.94 2.64 29.84
C GLN A 168 -5.03 1.59 29.99
#